data_AF-A0A2T4MXR0-F1
#
_entry.id   AF-A0A2T4MXR0-F1
#
_cell.length_a   1.000
_cell.length_b   1.000
_cell.length_c   1.000
_cell.angle_alpha   90.00
_cell.angle_beta   90.00
_cell.angle_gamma   90.00
#
_symmetry.space_group_name_H-M   'P 1'
#
loop_
_entity.id
_entity.type
_entity.pdbx_description
1 polymer ?
#
loop_
_entity_poly.entity_id
_entity_poly.type
_entity_poly.pdbx_seq_one_letter_code
_entity_poly.pdbx_strand_id
1 'polypeptide(L)'
;MRQLYLLFLLVSSASWANTTDINTVCDGLITKAQDYSTMSPSILKELRESTFDATLDDFRHEYGSAVDDSISQLVASTHLTHERAEFNILRQLRIFRSLLINMGLKLNGVTDPKPWGKFRKECIELNGQWPAM
;
A
#
# COMPACT_ATOMS: atom_id res chain seq x y z
N MET A 1 -0.20 -16.28 -2.13
CA MET A 1 -1.20 -15.30 -2.58
C MET A 1 -1.28 -14.03 -1.69
N ARG A 2 -0.23 -13.70 -0.91
CA ARG A 2 -0.23 -12.57 0.04
C ARG A 2 0.78 -11.45 -0.31
N GLN A 3 1.54 -11.63 -1.40
CA GLN A 3 2.71 -10.83 -1.75
C GLN A 3 2.50 -9.88 -2.95
N LEU A 4 1.34 -9.95 -3.62
CA LEU A 4 1.04 -9.14 -4.81
C LEU A 4 0.46 -7.75 -4.49
N TYR A 5 0.12 -7.48 -3.22
CA TYR A 5 -0.65 -6.29 -2.82
C TYR A 5 0.12 -4.97 -2.90
N LEU A 6 1.45 -5.02 -2.88
CA LEU A 6 2.31 -3.83 -2.88
C LEU A 6 2.94 -3.53 -4.24
N LEU A 7 3.19 -4.58 -5.02
CA LEU A 7 3.63 -4.48 -6.40
C LEU A 7 2.65 -3.60 -7.21
N PHE A 8 1.34 -3.78 -7.06
CA PHE A 8 0.37 -3.00 -7.85
C PHE A 8 0.29 -1.50 -7.53
N LEU A 9 0.65 -1.09 -6.31
CA LEU A 9 0.72 0.33 -5.94
C LEU A 9 1.96 1.03 -6.51
N LEU A 10 2.97 0.25 -6.90
CA LEU A 10 4.22 0.72 -7.50
C LEU A 10 4.22 0.52 -9.02
N VAL A 11 3.39 -0.40 -9.54
CA VAL A 11 3.21 -0.72 -10.97
C VAL A 11 2.16 0.15 -11.66
N SER A 12 1.44 0.98 -10.92
CA SER A 12 0.57 2.01 -11.53
C SER A 12 1.34 3.10 -12.30
N SER A 13 2.68 3.16 -12.21
CA SER A 13 3.55 3.95 -13.09
C SER A 13 4.23 3.14 -14.21
N ALA A 14 3.85 1.88 -14.44
CA ALA A 14 4.52 1.01 -15.40
C ALA A 14 3.56 0.00 -16.05
N SER A 15 2.62 0.49 -16.86
CA SER A 15 1.93 -0.14 -18.03
C SER A 15 1.60 -1.66 -18.08
N TRP A 16 1.71 -2.43 -17.01
CA TRP A 16 1.59 -3.89 -16.99
C TRP A 16 0.74 -4.36 -15.82
N ALA A 17 -0.52 -3.93 -15.79
CA ALA A 17 -1.53 -4.36 -14.83
C ALA A 17 -2.33 -5.60 -15.32
N ASN A 18 -1.67 -6.66 -15.81
CA ASN A 18 -2.38 -7.67 -16.60
C ASN A 18 -2.67 -9.04 -15.95
N THR A 19 -2.51 -9.23 -14.63
CA THR A 19 -2.84 -10.55 -14.01
C THR A 19 -3.37 -10.56 -12.58
N THR A 20 -3.44 -9.45 -11.84
CA THR A 20 -4.03 -9.46 -10.48
C THR A 20 -5.32 -8.66 -10.47
N ASP A 21 -6.41 -9.31 -10.07
CA ASP A 21 -7.74 -8.72 -9.96
C ASP A 21 -7.71 -7.53 -8.98
N ILE A 22 -7.99 -6.33 -9.49
CA ILE A 22 -8.09 -5.08 -8.75
C ILE A 22 -9.01 -5.18 -7.52
N ASN A 23 -10.04 -6.03 -7.59
CA ASN A 23 -10.89 -6.34 -6.45
C ASN A 23 -10.10 -6.98 -5.32
N THR A 24 -9.30 -8.00 -5.65
CA THR A 24 -8.46 -8.71 -4.67
C THR A 24 -7.48 -7.75 -4.02
N VAL A 25 -6.90 -6.83 -4.78
CA VAL A 25 -6.00 -5.79 -4.24
C VAL A 25 -6.73 -4.93 -3.22
N CYS A 26 -7.85 -4.32 -3.61
CA CYS A 26 -8.63 -3.46 -2.73
C CYS A 26 -9.16 -4.20 -1.50
N ASP A 27 -9.53 -5.47 -1.63
CA ASP A 27 -9.94 -6.32 -0.51
C ASP A 27 -8.79 -6.53 0.49
N GLY A 28 -7.57 -6.78 0.01
CA GLY A 28 -6.38 -6.85 0.87
C GLY A 28 -6.07 -5.52 1.60
N LEU A 29 -6.27 -4.39 0.93
CA LEU A 29 -6.12 -3.06 1.54
C LEU A 29 -7.12 -2.83 2.67
N ILE A 30 -8.38 -3.19 2.43
CA ILE A 30 -9.44 -3.10 3.43
C ILE A 30 -9.12 -3.97 4.62
N THR A 31 -8.69 -5.23 4.41
CA THR A 31 -8.31 -6.12 5.52
C THR A 31 -7.21 -5.48 6.37
N LYS A 32 -6.16 -4.92 5.76
CA LYS A 32 -5.11 -4.24 6.52
C LYS A 32 -5.59 -2.99 7.27
N ALA A 33 -6.46 -2.19 6.65
CA ALA A 33 -7.05 -1.04 7.32
C ALA A 33 -8.01 -1.44 8.47
N GLN A 34 -8.72 -2.56 8.31
CA GLN A 34 -9.55 -3.17 9.35
C GLN A 34 -8.70 -3.67 10.51
N ASP A 35 -7.58 -4.34 10.24
CA ASP A 35 -6.62 -4.76 11.28
C ASP A 35 -6.20 -3.55 12.12
N TYR A 36 -5.82 -2.44 11.47
CA TYR A 36 -5.52 -1.19 12.16
C TYR A 36 -6.72 -0.65 12.95
N SER A 37 -7.94 -0.73 12.42
CA SER A 37 -9.15 -0.22 13.10
C SER A 37 -9.49 -0.94 14.43
N THR A 38 -8.91 -2.11 14.67
CA THR A 38 -9.07 -2.86 15.91
C THR A 38 -8.02 -2.51 16.97
N MET A 39 -6.95 -1.81 16.58
CA MET A 39 -5.89 -1.39 17.50
C MET A 39 -6.34 -0.18 18.33
N SER A 40 -5.69 0.05 19.47
CA SER A 40 -5.98 1.24 20.25
C SER A 40 -5.54 2.51 19.50
N PRO A 41 -6.26 3.64 19.63
CA PRO A 41 -5.88 4.89 18.99
C PRO A 41 -4.48 5.40 19.36
N SER A 42 -3.98 5.08 20.56
CA SER A 42 -2.61 5.44 20.97
C SER A 42 -1.56 4.66 20.17
N ILE A 43 -1.73 3.34 20.03
CA ILE A 43 -0.85 2.48 19.24
C ILE A 43 -0.83 2.93 17.77
N LEU A 44 -1.98 3.29 17.21
CA LEU A 44 -2.06 3.76 15.82
C LEU A 44 -1.36 5.10 15.60
N LYS A 45 -1.39 6.01 16.59
CA LYS A 45 -0.67 7.28 16.51
C LYS A 45 0.84 7.06 16.53
N GLU A 46 1.33 6.20 17.43
CA GLU A 46 2.74 5.81 17.49
C GLU A 46 3.19 5.14 16.18
N LEU A 47 2.38 4.22 15.64
CA LEU A 47 2.67 3.54 14.38
C LEU A 47 2.73 4.51 13.19
N ARG A 48 1.89 5.55 13.20
CA ARG A 48 1.91 6.60 12.18
C ARG A 48 3.20 7.40 12.25
N GLU A 49 3.66 7.74 13.45
CA GLU A 49 4.91 8.46 13.67
C GLU A 49 6.10 7.60 13.22
N SER A 50 6.14 6.33 13.64
CA SER A 50 7.20 5.39 13.25
C SER A 50 7.22 5.08 11.76
N THR A 51 6.12 5.32 11.03
CA THR A 51 6.08 5.12 9.57
C THR A 51 7.03 6.08 8.84
N PHE A 52 7.28 7.28 9.38
CA PHE A 52 8.22 8.22 8.77
C PHE A 52 9.68 7.79 8.94
N ASP A 53 9.97 7.05 10.00
CA ASP A 53 11.29 6.52 10.30
C ASP A 53 11.55 5.15 9.66
N ALA A 54 10.50 4.42 9.27
CA ALA A 54 10.57 3.08 8.69
C ALA A 54 11.49 3.02 7.46
N THR A 55 12.43 2.09 7.45
CA THR A 55 13.42 1.87 6.38
C THR A 55 12.92 0.87 5.33
N LEU A 56 13.66 0.70 4.24
CA LEU A 56 13.35 -0.37 3.27
C LEU A 56 13.45 -1.76 3.92
N ASP A 57 14.38 -1.95 4.86
CA ASP A 57 14.56 -3.24 5.53
C ASP A 57 13.36 -3.59 6.42
N ASP A 58 12.74 -2.60 7.06
CA ASP A 58 11.48 -2.79 7.80
C ASP A 58 10.36 -3.27 6.86
N PHE A 59 10.28 -2.70 5.67
CA PHE A 59 9.30 -3.11 4.67
C PHE A 59 9.64 -4.46 4.01
N ARG A 60 10.92 -4.79 3.83
CA ARG A 60 11.37 -6.12 3.39
C ARG A 60 11.02 -7.17 4.44
N HIS A 61 11.14 -6.86 5.73
CA HIS A 61 10.71 -7.75 6.79
C HIS A 61 9.19 -7.98 6.76
N GLU A 62 8.40 -6.92 6.51
CA GLU A 62 6.94 -7.04 6.46
C GLU A 62 6.42 -7.73 5.19
N TYR A 63 7.03 -7.45 4.04
CA TYR A 63 6.49 -7.78 2.73
C TYR A 63 7.36 -8.74 1.91
N GLY A 64 8.55 -9.07 2.40
CA GLY A 64 9.47 -10.02 1.78
C GLY A 64 10.00 -9.52 0.43
N SER A 65 10.18 -10.47 -0.49
CA SER A 65 10.73 -10.22 -1.84
C SER A 65 9.93 -9.23 -2.66
N ALA A 66 8.67 -8.96 -2.33
CA ALA A 66 7.81 -8.04 -3.07
C ALA A 66 8.37 -6.60 -3.11
N VAL A 67 9.14 -6.20 -2.10
CA VAL A 67 9.82 -4.89 -2.09
C VAL A 67 10.91 -4.86 -3.16
N ASP A 68 11.76 -5.88 -3.20
CA ASP A 68 12.87 -5.98 -4.15
C ASP A 68 12.39 -6.22 -5.59
N ASP A 69 11.30 -6.98 -5.75
CA ASP A 69 10.62 -7.15 -7.04
C ASP A 69 10.10 -5.80 -7.57
N SER A 70 9.52 -4.97 -6.70
CA SER A 70 9.02 -3.64 -7.07
C SER A 70 10.14 -2.67 -7.42
N ILE A 71 11.26 -2.71 -6.69
CA ILE A 71 12.47 -1.93 -7.01
C ILE A 71 12.99 -2.35 -8.39
N SER A 72 13.16 -3.65 -8.61
CA SER A 72 13.67 -4.20 -9.87
C SER A 72 12.76 -3.84 -11.04
N GLN A 73 11.44 -3.90 -10.84
CA GLN A 73 10.47 -3.52 -11.85
C GLN A 73 10.51 -2.03 -12.16
N LEU A 74 10.60 -1.16 -11.15
CA LEU A 74 10.71 0.28 -11.35
C LEU A 74 12.00 0.65 -12.10
N VAL A 75 13.11 -0.02 -11.79
CA VAL A 75 14.37 0.13 -12.56
C VAL A 75 14.20 -0.33 -14.00
N ALA A 76 13.50 -1.45 -14.24
CA ALA A 76 13.30 -1.99 -15.58
C ALA A 76 12.33 -1.16 -16.44
N SER A 77 11.33 -0.54 -15.82
CA SER A 77 10.28 0.21 -16.51
C SER A 77 10.59 1.70 -16.67
N THR A 78 11.68 2.20 -16.07
CA THR A 78 12.08 3.60 -16.12
C THR A 78 13.58 3.74 -16.39
N HIS A 79 14.08 4.96 -16.56
CA HIS A 79 15.52 5.23 -16.65
C HIS A 79 16.15 5.58 -15.29
N LEU A 80 15.51 5.18 -14.19
CA LEU A 80 16.00 5.47 -12.85
C LEU A 80 17.18 4.54 -12.48
N THR A 81 18.12 5.07 -11.71
CA THR A 81 19.14 4.25 -11.05
C THR A 81 18.50 3.39 -9.95
N HIS A 82 19.18 2.31 -9.56
CA HIS A 82 18.71 1.44 -8.47
C HIS A 82 18.47 2.22 -7.16
N GLU A 83 19.42 3.06 -6.76
CA GLU A 83 19.29 3.93 -5.57
C GLU A 83 18.07 4.85 -5.65
N ARG A 84 17.79 5.40 -6.84
CA ARG A 84 16.63 6.27 -7.02
C ARG A 84 15.32 5.50 -7.01
N ALA A 85 15.32 4.26 -7.52
CA ALA A 85 14.19 3.36 -7.41
C ALA A 85 13.93 3.00 -5.95
N GLU A 86 14.94 2.58 -5.19
CA GLU A 86 14.85 2.31 -3.75
C GLU A 86 14.24 3.47 -2.96
N PHE A 87 14.74 4.69 -3.18
CA PHE A 87 14.18 5.89 -2.57
C PHE A 87 12.70 6.10 -2.90
N ASN A 88 12.33 5.93 -4.17
CA ASN A 88 10.94 6.09 -4.61
C ASN A 88 10.03 5.02 -4.01
N ILE A 89 10.46 3.76 -4.03
CA ILE A 89 9.72 2.64 -3.42
C ILE A 89 9.51 2.91 -1.93
N LEU A 90 10.57 3.28 -1.19
CA LEU A 90 10.49 3.61 0.22
C LEU A 90 9.47 4.72 0.49
N ARG A 91 9.53 5.81 -0.27
CA ARG A 91 8.60 6.93 -0.15
C ARG A 91 7.15 6.48 -0.34
N GLN A 92 6.88 5.69 -1.37
CA GLN A 92 5.52 5.21 -1.64
C GLN A 92 5.03 4.25 -0.55
N LEU A 93 5.88 3.34 -0.07
CA LEU A 93 5.55 2.43 1.03
C LEU A 93 5.16 3.19 2.31
N ARG A 94 5.90 4.24 2.67
CA ARG A 94 5.59 5.10 3.82
C ARG A 94 4.26 5.85 3.65
N ILE A 95 4.02 6.44 2.48
CA ILE A 95 2.74 7.12 2.17
C ILE A 95 1.59 6.14 2.30
N PHE A 96 1.75 4.97 1.71
CA PHE A 96 0.72 3.95 1.68
C PHE A 96 0.41 3.39 3.07
N ARG A 97 1.43 3.04 3.87
CA ARG A 97 1.23 2.64 5.27
C ARG A 97 0.52 3.72 6.09
N SER A 98 0.89 4.99 5.89
CA SER A 98 0.24 6.12 6.56
C SER A 98 -1.24 6.25 6.19
N LEU A 99 -1.60 6.02 4.93
CA LEU A 99 -3.00 6.04 4.48
C LEU A 99 -3.82 4.94 5.16
N LEU A 100 -3.30 3.71 5.22
CA LEU A 100 -3.97 2.59 5.88
C LEU A 100 -4.15 2.84 7.39
N ILE A 101 -3.14 3.38 8.07
CA ILE A 101 -3.22 3.72 9.49
C ILE A 101 -4.26 4.83 9.74
N ASN A 102 -4.23 5.90 8.95
CA ASN A 102 -5.20 6.98 9.05
C ASN A 102 -6.63 6.48 8.80
N MET A 103 -6.79 5.51 7.92
CA MET A 103 -8.07 4.85 7.71
C MET A 103 -8.51 4.03 8.92
N GLY A 104 -7.62 3.20 9.47
CA GLY A 104 -7.87 2.45 10.70
C GLY A 104 -8.24 3.36 11.87
N LEU A 105 -7.60 4.53 11.99
CA LEU A 105 -7.96 5.57 12.96
C LEU A 105 -9.35 6.15 12.71
N LYS A 106 -9.68 6.48 11.46
CA LYS A 106 -10.98 7.08 11.09
C LYS A 106 -12.16 6.13 11.32
N LEU A 107 -11.92 4.83 11.13
CA LEU A 107 -12.92 3.77 11.27
C LEU A 107 -12.69 2.92 12.54
N ASN A 108 -12.00 3.46 13.55
CA ASN A 108 -11.66 2.73 14.76
C ASN A 108 -12.93 2.23 15.47
N GLY A 109 -12.99 0.93 15.75
CA GLY A 109 -14.16 0.29 16.36
C GLY A 109 -15.40 0.18 15.45
N VAL A 110 -15.31 0.55 14.17
CA VAL A 110 -16.42 0.46 13.21
C VAL A 110 -16.52 -0.95 12.64
N THR A 111 -17.57 -1.67 13.05
CA THR A 111 -17.88 -3.03 12.56
C THR A 111 -18.92 -3.04 11.44
N ASP A 112 -19.62 -1.93 11.17
CA ASP A 112 -20.56 -1.81 10.07
C ASP A 112 -19.83 -1.99 8.73
N PRO A 113 -20.26 -2.90 7.83
CA PRO A 113 -19.63 -3.09 6.52
C PRO A 113 -19.83 -1.91 5.56
N LYS A 114 -20.80 -1.02 5.77
CA LYS A 114 -21.11 0.08 4.82
C LYS A 114 -19.95 1.05 4.59
N PRO A 115 -19.28 1.60 5.63
CA PRO A 115 -18.11 2.47 5.45
C PRO A 115 -16.95 1.78 4.72
N TRP A 116 -16.72 0.48 4.99
CA TRP A 116 -15.70 -0.32 4.33
C TRP A 116 -16.03 -0.56 2.84
N GLY A 117 -17.31 -0.81 2.52
CA GLY A 117 -17.78 -0.95 1.13
C GLY A 117 -17.62 0.34 0.31
N LYS A 118 -17.79 1.51 0.94
CA LYS A 118 -17.49 2.80 0.30
C LYS A 118 -16.00 2.92 -0.04
N PHE A 119 -15.13 2.59 0.91
CA PHE A 119 -13.69 2.62 0.68
C PHE A 119 -13.25 1.62 -0.41
N ARG A 120 -13.83 0.41 -0.43
CA ARG A 120 -13.62 -0.56 -1.50
C ARG A 120 -13.90 0.03 -2.87
N LYS A 121 -15.05 0.68 -3.00
CA LYS A 121 -15.49 1.30 -4.24
C LYS A 121 -14.55 2.42 -4.65
N GLU A 122 -14.17 3.30 -3.72
CA GLU A 122 -13.19 4.36 -3.96
C GLU A 122 -11.82 3.80 -4.37
N CYS A 123 -11.35 2.71 -3.76
CA CYS A 123 -10.11 2.04 -4.16
C CYS A 123 -10.16 1.51 -5.59
N ILE A 124 -11.27 0.89 -6.00
CA ILE A 124 -11.46 0.37 -7.35
C ILE A 124 -11.56 1.52 -8.36
N GLU A 125 -12.32 2.56 -8.04
CA GLU A 125 -12.51 3.74 -8.91
C GLU A 125 -11.22 4.53 -9.09
N LEU A 126 -10.44 4.73 -8.02
CA LEU A 126 -9.16 5.43 -8.07
C LEU A 126 -8.12 4.61 -8.83
N ASN A 127 -7.98 3.31 -8.57
CA ASN A 127 -7.03 2.48 -9.32
C ASN A 127 -7.43 2.31 -10.81
N GLY A 128 -8.70 2.50 -11.16
CA GLY A 128 -9.16 2.63 -12.56
C GLY A 128 -8.86 3.99 -13.21
N GLN A 129 -8.41 4.99 -12.44
CA GLN A 129 -8.14 6.35 -12.88
C GLN A 129 -6.68 6.80 -12.66
N TRP A 130 -5.78 5.95 -12.17
CA TRP A 130 -4.36 6.32 -12.13
C TRP A 130 -3.84 6.43 -13.57
N PRO A 131 -3.48 7.65 -14.02
CA PRO A 131 -3.03 7.84 -15.39
C PRO A 131 -1.70 7.15 -15.57
N ALA A 132 -1.51 6.55 -16.75
CA ALA A 132 -0.22 6.30 -17.32
C ALA A 132 0.62 7.58 -17.20
N MET A 133 1.57 7.60 -16.26
CA MET A 133 2.65 8.58 -16.16
C MET A 133 3.96 7.81 -16.13
#